data_AF-A0A7Y3EF31-F1
#
_entry.id   AF-A0A7Y3EF31-F1
#
_cell.length_a   1.000
_cell.length_b   1.000
_cell.length_c   1.000
_cell.angle_alpha   90.00
_cell.angle_beta   90.00
_cell.angle_gamma   90.00
#
_symmetry.space_group_name_H-M   'P 1'
#
loop_
_entity.id
_entity.type
_entity.pdbx_description
1 polymer ?
#
loop_
_entity_poly.entity_id
_entity_poly.type
_entity_poly.pdbx_seq_one_letter_code
_entity_poly.pdbx_strand_id
1 'polypeptide(L)'
;TFNYANRAGMTIVVSAGNSAADLDHDGDTYKTYCSTPATICVSATGPRATDNIFVGPFFDIAAPASYTNFGRSAIDLAAPGGSSNGFVWAACSSSSVDFAGGFIFPSVCTQSKGFITAKTGTSMAAPHVSGLAALLVEDVGRNPRLIRNRMQQAADDLGQTGTDPFYGKGYINVPRALGLDGM
;
A
#
# COMPACT_ATOMS: atom_id res chain seq x y z
N THR A 1 9.05 1.61 20.38
CA THR A 1 9.74 0.98 19.23
C THR A 1 8.81 0.00 18.54
N PHE A 2 9.05 -0.34 17.26
CA PHE A 2 8.21 -1.29 16.50
C PHE A 2 8.05 -2.64 17.21
N ASN A 3 9.12 -3.20 17.78
CA ASN A 3 9.08 -4.44 18.56
C ASN A 3 8.23 -4.34 19.83
N TYR A 4 8.14 -3.17 20.46
CA TYR A 4 7.23 -2.97 21.59
C TYR A 4 5.78 -2.97 21.12
N ALA A 5 5.46 -2.20 20.08
CA ALA A 5 4.11 -2.11 19.53
C ALA A 5 3.61 -3.48 19.04
N ASN A 6 4.44 -4.24 18.32
CA ASN A 6 4.09 -5.57 17.85
C ASN A 6 3.82 -6.55 19.01
N ARG A 7 4.65 -6.54 20.07
CA ARG A 7 4.42 -7.35 21.28
C ARG A 7 3.15 -6.94 22.04
N ALA A 8 2.73 -5.69 21.92
CA ALA A 8 1.46 -5.21 22.45
C ALA A 8 0.24 -5.51 21.55
N GLY A 9 0.42 -6.30 20.47
CA GLY A 9 -0.65 -6.69 19.56
C GLY A 9 -0.93 -5.69 18.44
N MET A 10 -0.09 -4.68 18.24
CA MET A 10 -0.26 -3.70 17.16
C MET A 10 0.29 -4.22 15.84
N THR A 11 -0.55 -4.26 14.81
CA THR A 11 -0.13 -4.47 13.42
C THR A 11 0.37 -3.15 12.85
N ILE A 12 1.56 -3.17 12.23
CA ILE A 12 2.21 -1.96 11.74
C ILE A 12 2.40 -2.10 10.23
N VAL A 13 1.84 -1.16 9.47
CA VAL A 13 1.90 -1.13 8.01
C VAL A 13 2.72 0.09 7.59
N VAL A 14 3.65 -0.10 6.66
CA VAL A 14 4.54 0.96 6.16
C VAL A 14 4.55 0.96 4.63
N SER A 15 4.68 2.13 4.05
CA SER A 15 4.79 2.30 2.59
C SER A 15 6.21 2.04 2.11
N ALA A 16 6.36 1.37 0.96
CA ALA A 16 7.66 1.02 0.38
C ALA A 16 8.54 2.20 -0.03
N GLY A 17 7.95 3.36 -0.32
CA GLY A 17 8.63 4.54 -0.84
C GLY A 17 8.46 4.69 -2.36
N ASN A 18 8.72 5.91 -2.87
CA ASN A 18 8.35 6.33 -4.22
C ASN A 18 9.57 6.74 -5.07
N SER A 19 10.66 5.98 -4.98
CA SER A 19 11.94 6.33 -5.64
C SER A 19 12.38 5.30 -6.69
N ALA A 20 11.54 4.33 -7.01
CA ALA A 20 11.90 3.18 -7.85
C ALA A 20 13.18 2.47 -7.37
N ALA A 21 13.42 2.49 -6.06
CA ALA A 21 14.66 1.98 -5.47
C ALA A 21 14.56 0.47 -5.23
N ASP A 22 15.64 -0.23 -5.55
CA ASP A 22 15.88 -1.61 -5.14
C ASP A 22 16.35 -1.64 -3.68
N LEU A 23 15.49 -2.17 -2.80
CA LEU A 23 15.72 -2.30 -1.36
C LEU A 23 16.52 -3.55 -1.01
N ASP A 24 16.74 -4.49 -1.93
CA ASP A 24 17.66 -5.62 -1.69
C ASP A 24 19.13 -5.19 -1.88
N HIS A 25 19.36 -4.06 -2.54
CA HIS A 25 20.69 -3.55 -2.91
C HIS A 25 20.93 -2.10 -2.46
N ASP A 26 20.30 -1.64 -1.38
CA ASP A 26 20.47 -0.29 -0.84
C ASP A 26 21.65 -0.13 0.15
N GLY A 27 22.44 -1.19 0.36
CA GLY A 27 23.61 -1.19 1.23
C GLY A 27 23.25 -0.88 2.69
N ASP A 28 24.07 -0.07 3.36
CA ASP A 28 23.82 0.31 4.76
C ASP A 28 22.85 1.51 4.90
N THR A 29 22.12 1.88 3.83
CA THR A 29 21.18 3.00 3.90
C THR A 29 19.79 2.55 4.33
N TYR A 30 19.27 3.20 5.37
CA TYR A 30 17.92 2.98 5.85
C TYR A 30 16.93 3.87 5.08
N LYS A 31 16.57 3.47 3.85
CA LYS A 31 15.75 4.33 2.97
C LYS A 31 14.30 4.43 3.41
N THR A 32 13.73 3.33 3.90
CA THR A 32 12.34 3.26 4.39
C THR A 32 12.21 2.31 5.57
N TYR A 33 11.05 2.33 6.23
CA TYR A 33 10.77 1.43 7.35
C TYR A 33 10.58 -0.04 6.95
N CYS A 34 10.66 -0.38 5.65
CA CYS A 34 10.38 -1.73 5.15
C CYS A 34 11.34 -2.80 5.68
N SER A 35 12.60 -2.44 5.92
CA SER A 35 13.58 -3.35 6.51
C SER A 35 13.49 -3.41 8.04
N THR A 36 12.52 -2.73 8.69
CA THR A 36 12.29 -2.87 10.13
C THR A 36 11.63 -4.23 10.41
N PRO A 37 12.10 -4.99 11.41
CA PRO A 37 11.34 -6.12 11.91
C PRO A 37 9.91 -5.75 12.31
N ALA A 38 8.97 -6.67 12.12
CA ALA A 38 7.59 -6.52 12.57
C ALA A 38 6.74 -5.43 11.87
N THR A 39 7.18 -4.91 10.71
CA THR A 39 6.38 -4.04 9.83
C THR A 39 5.94 -4.77 8.57
N ILE A 40 4.73 -4.49 8.09
CA ILE A 40 4.21 -4.98 6.81
C ILE A 40 4.53 -3.92 5.76
N CYS A 41 5.49 -4.19 4.89
CA CYS A 41 5.91 -3.27 3.83
C CYS A 41 5.02 -3.41 2.59
N VAL A 42 4.51 -2.29 2.11
CA VAL A 42 3.51 -2.24 1.03
C VAL A 42 4.04 -1.49 -0.18
N SER A 43 4.17 -2.18 -1.30
CA SER A 43 4.44 -1.59 -2.61
C SER A 43 3.14 -1.09 -3.28
N ALA A 44 3.29 -0.23 -4.29
CA ALA A 44 2.17 0.33 -5.03
C ALA A 44 1.97 -0.35 -6.38
N THR A 45 0.73 -0.65 -6.70
CA THR A 45 0.27 -0.97 -8.06
C THR A 45 -0.59 0.14 -8.64
N GLY A 46 -0.74 0.15 -9.96
CA GLY A 46 -1.68 1.04 -10.64
C GLY A 46 -1.84 0.70 -12.12
N PRO A 47 -2.84 1.30 -12.79
CA PRO A 47 -3.18 0.98 -14.18
C PRO A 47 -2.02 1.25 -15.16
N ARG A 48 -1.82 0.36 -16.13
CA ARG A 48 -0.89 0.62 -17.25
C ARG A 48 -1.51 1.43 -18.37
N ALA A 49 -2.82 1.38 -18.51
CA ALA A 49 -3.56 2.12 -19.52
C ALA A 49 -4.92 2.54 -19.00
N THR A 50 -5.48 3.56 -19.63
CA THR A 50 -6.83 4.04 -19.36
C THR A 50 -7.35 4.84 -20.55
N ASP A 51 -8.67 4.90 -20.70
CA ASP A 51 -9.31 5.86 -21.60
C ASP A 51 -9.47 7.24 -20.92
N ASN A 52 -9.55 7.26 -19.58
CA ASN A 52 -9.64 8.48 -18.78
C ASN A 52 -9.01 8.30 -17.39
N ILE A 53 -7.98 9.08 -17.09
CA ILE A 53 -7.20 8.99 -15.84
C ILE A 53 -8.00 9.18 -14.54
N PHE A 54 -9.20 9.78 -14.60
CA PHE A 54 -10.02 10.05 -13.41
C PHE A 54 -11.12 9.02 -13.20
N VAL A 55 -11.73 8.52 -14.29
CA VAL A 55 -12.96 7.70 -14.23
C VAL A 55 -12.84 6.35 -14.95
N GLY A 56 -11.75 6.10 -15.65
CA GLY A 56 -11.53 4.87 -16.40
C GLY A 56 -12.29 4.80 -17.73
N PRO A 57 -12.46 3.59 -18.29
CA PRO A 57 -11.99 2.31 -17.76
C PRO A 57 -10.47 2.27 -17.56
N PHE A 58 -10.04 1.48 -16.57
CA PHE A 58 -8.64 1.27 -16.22
C PHE A 58 -8.23 -0.15 -16.59
N PHE A 59 -7.03 -0.31 -17.14
CA PHE A 59 -6.54 -1.60 -17.62
C PHE A 59 -5.23 -1.97 -16.92
N ASP A 60 -5.08 -3.26 -16.61
CA ASP A 60 -3.93 -3.82 -15.89
C ASP A 60 -3.65 -3.07 -14.57
N ILE A 61 -4.68 -3.01 -13.71
CA ILE A 61 -4.68 -2.20 -12.48
C ILE A 61 -3.71 -2.70 -11.41
N ALA A 62 -3.32 -3.97 -11.50
CA ALA A 62 -2.41 -4.62 -10.56
C ALA A 62 -0.94 -4.53 -11.02
N ALA A 63 -0.62 -3.84 -12.13
CA ALA A 63 0.76 -3.66 -12.53
C ALA A 63 1.56 -2.84 -11.50
N PRO A 64 2.88 -3.07 -11.35
CA PRO A 64 3.68 -2.30 -10.42
C PRO A 64 3.73 -0.85 -10.87
N ALA A 65 3.50 0.08 -9.94
CA ALA A 65 3.62 1.50 -10.25
C ALA A 65 5.09 1.83 -10.51
N SER A 66 5.38 2.63 -11.54
CA SER A 66 6.76 2.91 -11.97
C SER A 66 7.66 3.54 -10.90
N TYR A 67 7.07 4.21 -9.90
CA TYR A 67 7.78 4.85 -8.80
C TYR A 67 7.97 3.94 -7.58
N THR A 68 7.30 2.79 -7.49
CA THR A 68 7.33 1.98 -6.26
C THR A 68 8.73 1.44 -6.02
N ASN A 69 9.22 1.58 -4.79
CA ASN A 69 10.38 0.79 -4.37
C ASN A 69 10.00 -0.70 -4.35
N PHE A 70 11.00 -1.55 -4.53
CA PHE A 70 10.87 -3.00 -4.68
C PHE A 70 12.02 -3.72 -3.99
N GLY A 71 11.87 -5.02 -3.72
CA GLY A 71 12.89 -5.85 -3.09
C GLY A 71 12.26 -7.11 -2.49
N ARG A 72 12.80 -8.28 -2.83
CA ARG A 72 12.29 -9.59 -2.40
C ARG A 72 12.39 -9.77 -0.89
N SER A 73 13.38 -9.18 -0.26
CA SER A 73 13.58 -9.26 1.20
C SER A 73 12.76 -8.21 1.97
N ALA A 74 12.27 -7.17 1.29
CA ALA A 74 11.64 -6.02 1.91
C ALA A 74 10.12 -5.98 1.72
N ILE A 75 9.59 -6.25 0.51
CA ILE A 75 8.15 -6.12 0.22
C ILE A 75 7.38 -7.32 0.76
N ASP A 76 6.32 -7.05 1.53
CA ASP A 76 5.42 -8.10 2.03
C ASP A 76 4.20 -8.29 1.11
N LEU A 77 3.60 -7.20 0.64
CA LEU A 77 2.33 -7.18 -0.09
C LEU A 77 2.29 -5.99 -1.07
N ALA A 78 1.48 -6.12 -2.12
CA ALA A 78 1.13 -5.04 -3.03
C ALA A 78 -0.32 -4.60 -2.89
N ALA A 79 -0.59 -3.31 -3.09
CA ALA A 79 -1.94 -2.76 -3.06
C ALA A 79 -2.09 -1.54 -3.98
N PRO A 80 -3.32 -1.09 -4.29
CA PRO A 80 -3.56 0.08 -5.15
C PRO A 80 -2.88 1.35 -4.61
N GLY A 81 -1.89 1.83 -5.34
CA GLY A 81 -1.26 3.14 -5.12
C GLY A 81 -1.48 4.13 -6.26
N GLY A 82 -2.04 3.68 -7.39
CA GLY A 82 -2.26 4.50 -8.58
C GLY A 82 -0.98 4.69 -9.41
N SER A 83 -1.13 5.30 -10.58
CA SER A 83 -0.08 5.53 -11.57
C SER A 83 -0.33 6.82 -12.36
N SER A 84 0.50 7.11 -13.36
CA SER A 84 0.23 8.19 -14.33
C SER A 84 -1.07 7.97 -15.13
N ASN A 85 -1.63 6.76 -15.12
CA ASN A 85 -2.84 6.39 -15.85
C ASN A 85 -4.06 6.19 -14.94
N GLY A 86 -3.97 6.55 -13.66
CA GLY A 86 -5.10 6.41 -12.75
C GLY A 86 -4.76 6.75 -11.31
N PHE A 87 -5.66 7.45 -10.64
CA PHE A 87 -5.45 7.89 -9.26
C PHE A 87 -6.19 7.00 -8.25
N VAL A 88 -5.69 7.00 -7.01
CA VAL A 88 -6.47 6.56 -5.86
C VAL A 88 -7.23 7.77 -5.32
N TRP A 89 -8.55 7.63 -5.28
CA TRP A 89 -9.44 8.61 -4.67
C TRP A 89 -9.47 8.44 -3.16
N ALA A 90 -9.31 9.53 -2.42
CA ALA A 90 -9.33 9.54 -0.96
C ALA A 90 -10.18 10.70 -0.45
N ALA A 91 -10.85 10.48 0.67
CA ALA A 91 -11.46 11.56 1.40
C ALA A 91 -10.38 12.48 1.99
N CYS A 92 -10.70 13.77 2.08
CA CYS A 92 -9.82 14.76 2.68
C CYS A 92 -10.65 15.74 3.51
N SER A 93 -10.03 16.29 4.55
CA SER A 93 -10.67 17.23 5.46
C SER A 93 -10.52 18.67 4.97
N SER A 94 -11.37 19.56 5.48
CA SER A 94 -11.21 21.01 5.33
C SER A 94 -9.99 21.59 6.04
N SER A 95 -9.18 20.75 6.70
CA SER A 95 -7.88 21.08 7.30
C SER A 95 -6.71 20.41 6.57
N SER A 96 -6.96 19.70 5.47
CA SER A 96 -5.91 19.07 4.69
C SER A 96 -5.03 20.12 4.02
N VAL A 97 -3.73 19.82 3.97
CA VAL A 97 -2.72 20.62 3.31
C VAL A 97 -1.95 19.73 2.34
N ASP A 98 -1.55 20.30 1.21
CA ASP A 98 -0.71 19.64 0.23
C ASP A 98 0.75 20.02 0.46
N PHE A 99 1.66 19.05 0.38
CA PHE A 99 3.09 19.27 0.45
C PHE A 99 3.72 19.00 -0.92
N ALA A 100 4.40 20.00 -1.47
CA ALA A 100 5.12 19.86 -2.74
C ALA A 100 6.39 20.72 -2.71
N GLY A 101 7.53 20.14 -3.09
CA GLY A 101 8.81 20.88 -3.18
C GLY A 101 9.29 21.51 -1.87
N GLY A 102 8.89 20.96 -0.71
CA GLY A 102 9.22 21.53 0.61
C GLY A 102 8.29 22.66 1.07
N PHE A 103 7.26 22.99 0.28
CA PHE A 103 6.28 24.01 0.61
C PHE A 103 4.91 23.40 0.96
N ILE A 104 4.17 24.13 1.79
CA ILE A 104 2.82 23.79 2.22
C ILE A 104 1.83 24.63 1.42
N PHE A 105 0.89 23.98 0.76
CA PHE A 105 -0.17 24.61 0.00
C PHE A 105 -1.53 24.26 0.60
N PRO A 106 -2.51 25.17 0.57
CA PRO A 106 -3.90 24.81 0.87
C PRO A 106 -4.33 23.72 -0.11
N SER A 107 -4.89 22.63 0.40
CA SER A 107 -5.38 21.55 -0.47
C SER A 107 -6.63 21.97 -1.24
N VAL A 108 -6.96 21.23 -2.30
CA VAL A 108 -8.26 21.31 -2.99
C VAL A 108 -9.44 21.24 -2.00
N CYS A 109 -9.27 20.50 -0.91
CA CYS A 109 -10.32 20.27 0.08
C CYS A 109 -10.52 21.47 1.00
N THR A 110 -9.46 22.24 1.24
CA THR A 110 -9.50 23.52 1.93
C THR A 110 -10.04 24.63 1.02
N GLN A 111 -9.61 24.67 -0.25
CA GLN A 111 -9.91 25.78 -1.17
C GLN A 111 -11.30 25.67 -1.81
N SER A 112 -11.70 24.48 -2.24
CA SER A 112 -12.91 24.26 -3.03
C SER A 112 -14.13 23.85 -2.19
N LYS A 113 -13.98 23.73 -0.86
CA LYS A 113 -14.90 22.99 0.03
C LYS A 113 -15.21 21.57 -0.49
N GLY A 114 -14.25 20.97 -1.22
CA GLY A 114 -14.33 19.59 -1.66
C GLY A 114 -14.01 18.63 -0.51
N PHE A 115 -14.49 17.40 -0.61
CA PHE A 115 -14.24 16.34 0.39
C PHE A 115 -13.42 15.17 -0.17
N ILE A 116 -12.98 15.28 -1.42
CA ILE A 116 -12.33 14.21 -2.16
C ILE A 116 -11.08 14.76 -2.85
N THR A 117 -10.00 14.01 -2.79
CA THR A 117 -8.75 14.24 -3.52
C THR A 117 -8.37 12.99 -4.29
N ALA A 118 -7.60 13.16 -5.37
CA ALA A 118 -6.99 12.10 -6.15
C ALA A 118 -5.47 12.17 -6.00
N LYS A 119 -4.82 11.08 -5.57
CA LYS A 119 -3.36 11.03 -5.38
C LYS A 119 -2.79 9.69 -5.86
N THR A 120 -1.48 9.65 -5.98
CA THR A 120 -0.72 8.43 -6.23
C THR A 120 0.41 8.28 -5.23
N GLY A 121 0.83 7.05 -4.97
CA GLY A 121 1.97 6.75 -4.11
C GLY A 121 1.82 5.43 -3.36
N THR A 122 2.93 4.89 -2.88
CA THR A 122 2.93 3.82 -1.86
C THR A 122 2.25 4.27 -0.56
N SER A 123 2.18 5.58 -0.31
CA SER A 123 1.37 6.19 0.74
C SER A 123 -0.14 5.98 0.55
N MET A 124 -0.61 5.74 -0.68
CA MET A 124 -2.00 5.38 -0.99
C MET A 124 -2.21 3.86 -0.99
N ALA A 125 -1.17 3.07 -1.26
CA ALA A 125 -1.23 1.61 -1.13
C ALA A 125 -1.31 1.14 0.33
N ALA A 126 -0.48 1.69 1.21
CA ALA A 126 -0.45 1.34 2.64
C ALA A 126 -1.81 1.42 3.38
N PRO A 127 -2.67 2.44 3.19
CA PRO A 127 -3.98 2.48 3.86
C PRO A 127 -4.95 1.39 3.39
N HIS A 128 -4.84 0.87 2.16
CA HIS A 128 -5.64 -0.30 1.75
C HIS A 128 -5.29 -1.55 2.56
N VAL A 129 -3.99 -1.81 2.75
CA VAL A 129 -3.51 -2.92 3.59
C VAL A 129 -3.85 -2.68 5.06
N SER A 130 -3.81 -1.42 5.51
CA SER A 130 -4.22 -1.06 6.88
C SER A 130 -5.71 -1.31 7.12
N GLY A 131 -6.55 -1.00 6.14
CA GLY A 131 -7.99 -1.29 6.18
C GLY A 131 -8.26 -2.79 6.24
N LEU A 132 -7.59 -3.59 5.40
CA LEU A 132 -7.67 -5.05 5.46
C LEU A 132 -7.20 -5.58 6.82
N ALA A 133 -6.08 -5.08 7.34
CA ALA A 133 -5.60 -5.46 8.66
C ALA A 133 -6.61 -5.13 9.77
N ALA A 134 -7.33 -4.01 9.68
CA ALA A 134 -8.39 -3.65 10.64
C ALA A 134 -9.57 -4.63 10.59
N LEU A 135 -10.01 -5.04 9.40
CA LEU A 135 -11.04 -6.07 9.24
C LEU A 135 -10.59 -7.40 9.85
N LEU A 136 -9.32 -7.77 9.64
CA LEU A 136 -8.75 -8.99 10.23
C LEU A 136 -8.58 -8.89 11.75
N VAL A 137 -8.40 -7.70 12.32
CA VAL A 137 -8.41 -7.54 13.78
C VAL A 137 -9.76 -7.95 14.37
N GLU A 138 -10.87 -7.65 13.68
CA GLU A 138 -12.21 -8.06 14.11
C GLU A 138 -12.42 -9.58 13.94
N ASP A 139 -11.84 -10.18 12.90
CA ASP A 139 -11.99 -11.61 12.61
C ASP A 139 -11.11 -12.51 13.50
N VAL A 140 -9.82 -12.16 13.67
CA VAL A 140 -8.83 -13.02 14.32
C VAL A 140 -8.19 -12.40 15.59
N GLY A 141 -8.65 -11.23 16.00
CA GLY A 141 -8.12 -10.50 17.16
C GLY A 141 -6.81 -9.75 16.87
N ARG A 142 -6.29 -9.05 17.89
CA ARG A 142 -5.06 -8.24 17.84
C ARG A 142 -3.78 -9.09 17.84
N ASN A 143 -3.62 -9.93 16.81
CA ASN A 143 -2.47 -10.80 16.62
C ASN A 143 -1.75 -10.45 15.31
N PRO A 144 -0.71 -9.59 15.35
CA PRO A 144 -0.05 -9.09 14.15
C PRO A 144 0.54 -10.18 13.25
N ARG A 145 1.01 -11.29 13.84
CA ARG A 145 1.56 -12.42 13.09
C ARG A 145 0.45 -13.14 12.32
N LEU A 146 -0.67 -13.42 12.97
CA LEU A 146 -1.81 -14.08 12.32
C LEU A 146 -2.42 -13.19 11.22
N ILE A 147 -2.56 -11.89 11.50
CA ILE A 147 -3.05 -10.90 10.53
C ILE A 147 -2.14 -10.85 9.28
N ARG A 148 -0.81 -10.73 9.46
CA ARG A 148 0.13 -10.75 8.34
C ARG A 148 0.01 -12.04 7.53
N ASN A 149 0.04 -13.19 8.21
CA ASN A 149 -0.02 -14.49 7.55
C ASN A 149 -1.32 -14.66 6.75
N ARG A 150 -2.46 -14.24 7.30
CA ARG A 150 -3.76 -14.33 6.62
C ARG A 150 -3.79 -13.47 5.35
N MET A 151 -3.24 -12.26 5.39
CA MET A 151 -3.12 -11.41 4.20
C MET A 151 -2.19 -12.03 3.15
N GLN A 152 -1.02 -12.53 3.55
CA GLN A 152 -0.04 -13.12 2.64
C GLN A 152 -0.53 -14.42 1.99
N GLN A 153 -1.25 -15.27 2.73
CA GLN A 153 -1.82 -16.52 2.19
C GLN A 153 -3.01 -16.26 1.26
N ALA A 154 -3.73 -15.16 1.47
CA ALA A 154 -4.88 -14.80 0.68
C ALA A 154 -4.55 -13.96 -0.56
N ALA A 155 -3.38 -13.34 -0.60
CA ALA A 155 -2.97 -12.48 -1.70
C ALA A 155 -2.97 -13.23 -3.05
N ASP A 156 -3.25 -12.50 -4.12
CA ASP A 156 -3.11 -13.01 -5.48
C ASP A 156 -1.62 -13.01 -5.85
N ASP A 157 -1.06 -14.20 -6.08
CA ASP A 157 0.34 -14.38 -6.49
C ASP A 157 0.53 -13.86 -7.92
N LEU A 158 1.21 -12.72 -8.04
CA LEU A 158 1.48 -12.03 -9.30
C LEU A 158 2.99 -11.95 -9.53
N GLY A 159 3.40 -11.93 -10.79
CA GLY A 159 4.82 -11.89 -11.15
C GLY A 159 5.48 -13.26 -10.97
N GLN A 160 6.60 -13.30 -10.26
CA GLN A 160 7.30 -14.55 -9.96
C GLN A 160 6.59 -15.31 -8.84
N THR A 161 6.33 -16.61 -9.06
CA THR A 161 5.69 -17.47 -8.06
C THR A 161 6.37 -17.38 -6.69
N GLY A 162 5.56 -17.22 -5.66
CA GLY A 162 5.98 -17.30 -4.26
C GLY A 162 6.35 -15.94 -3.65
N THR A 163 7.57 -15.46 -3.87
CA THR A 163 7.95 -14.11 -3.41
C THR A 163 8.46 -13.32 -4.60
N ASP A 164 7.75 -12.27 -4.99
CA ASP A 164 8.14 -11.38 -6.07
C ASP A 164 8.74 -10.06 -5.52
N PRO A 165 9.75 -9.45 -6.17
CA PRO A 165 10.32 -8.19 -5.70
C PRO A 165 9.33 -7.02 -5.62
N PHE A 166 8.32 -6.98 -6.49
CA PHE A 166 7.30 -5.93 -6.50
C PHE A 166 6.08 -6.32 -5.69
N TYR A 167 5.68 -7.59 -5.71
CA TYR A 167 4.42 -8.01 -5.07
C TYR A 167 4.60 -8.60 -3.67
N GLY A 168 5.83 -8.92 -3.25
CA GLY A 168 6.05 -9.68 -2.03
C GLY A 168 5.34 -11.02 -2.14
N LYS A 169 4.37 -11.29 -1.26
CA LYS A 169 3.50 -12.48 -1.32
C LYS A 169 2.30 -12.35 -2.25
N GLY A 170 2.09 -11.18 -2.83
CA GLY A 170 1.04 -10.96 -3.82
C GLY A 170 0.30 -9.64 -3.64
N TYR A 171 -0.64 -9.41 -4.54
CA TYR A 171 -1.58 -8.31 -4.47
C TYR A 171 -2.72 -8.63 -3.49
N ILE A 172 -3.09 -7.68 -2.62
CA ILE A 172 -4.09 -7.96 -1.57
C ILE A 172 -5.44 -8.40 -2.15
N ASN A 173 -6.04 -9.41 -1.52
CA ASN A 173 -7.37 -9.90 -1.85
C ASN A 173 -8.24 -9.90 -0.59
N VAL A 174 -9.11 -8.88 -0.48
CA VAL A 174 -9.91 -8.66 0.74
C VAL A 174 -10.94 -9.79 0.94
N PRO A 175 -11.75 -10.19 -0.05
CA PRO A 175 -12.69 -11.29 0.12
C PRO A 175 -12.00 -12.60 0.52
N ARG A 176 -10.90 -13.00 -0.15
CA ARG A 176 -10.16 -14.21 0.22
C ARG A 176 -9.60 -14.14 1.63
N ALA A 177 -9.05 -12.99 2.02
CA ALA A 177 -8.49 -12.78 3.35
C ALA A 177 -9.54 -12.87 4.46
N LEU A 178 -10.80 -12.57 4.15
CA LEU A 178 -11.93 -12.69 5.07
C LEU A 178 -12.70 -14.01 4.91
N GLY A 179 -12.30 -14.87 3.97
CA GLY A 179 -12.97 -16.16 3.72
C GLY A 179 -14.32 -16.00 3.01
N LEU A 180 -14.46 -14.93 2.22
CA LEU A 180 -15.68 -14.59 1.49
C LEU A 180 -15.62 -14.96 -0.01
N ASP A 181 -14.51 -15.54 -0.48
CA ASP A 181 -14.39 -16.02 -1.87
C ASP A 181 -15.40 -17.16 -2.12
N GLY A 182 -16.36 -16.94 -3.03
CA GLY A 182 -17.36 -17.95 -3.42
C GLY A 182 -18.74 -17.82 -2.77
N MET A 183 -18.98 -16.74 -2.01
CA MET A 183 -20.34 -16.27 -1.68
C MET A 183 -20.91 -15.40 -2.79
#